data_AF-A0A0F2L7K7-F1
#
_entry.id   AF-A0A0F2L7K7-F1
#
_cell.length_a   1.000
_cell.length_b   1.000
_cell.length_c   1.000
_cell.angle_alpha   90.00
_cell.angle_beta   90.00
_cell.angle_gamma   90.00
#
_symmetry.space_group_name_H-M   'P 1'
#
loop_
_entity.id
_entity.type
_entity.pdbx_description
1 polymer ?
#
loop_
_entity_poly.entity_id
_entity_poly.type
_entity_poly.pdbx_seq_one_letter_code
_entity_poly.pdbx_strand_id
1 'polypeptide(L)'
;MSEGTIRLIFLALALYVIVMIAVVFLGLLPMYVPLSEVLSSNPITVYPEGVAKVNPTLKVLEATIAAAWSTHGILGFRRFLSDLAKTERAMRAVNWLTVALLVVLVPIVIYAIMII
;
A
#
# COMPACT_ATOMS: atom_id res chain seq x y z
N MET A 1 20.01 6.23 -2.41
CA MET A 1 19.09 7.27 -1.90
C MET A 1 19.52 7.63 -0.49
N SER A 2 19.37 8.89 -0.07
CA SER A 2 19.65 9.26 1.33
C SER A 2 18.53 8.75 2.24
N GLU A 3 18.83 8.55 3.54
CA GLU A 3 17.81 8.17 4.52
C GLU A 3 16.69 9.22 4.63
N GLY A 4 17.01 10.50 4.39
CA GLY A 4 16.01 11.57 4.30
C GLY A 4 14.99 11.33 3.18
N THR A 5 15.46 10.91 1.99
CA THR A 5 14.57 10.57 0.87
C THR A 5 13.70 9.36 1.18
N ILE A 6 14.25 8.32 1.83
CA ILE A 6 13.49 7.12 2.20
C ILE A 6 12.37 7.48 3.18
N ARG A 7 12.66 8.33 4.19
CA ARG A 7 11.66 8.82 5.14
C ARG A 7 10.58 9.65 4.47
N LEU A 8 10.94 10.52 3.53
CA LEU A 8 9.98 11.32 2.78
C LEU A 8 9.05 10.43 1.95
N ILE A 9 9.59 9.43 1.25
CA ILE A 9 8.78 8.48 0.48
C ILE A 9 7.88 7.68 1.40
N PHE A 10 8.39 7.16 2.51
CA PHE A 10 7.60 6.44 3.51
C PHE A 10 6.40 7.28 3.99
N LEU A 11 6.62 8.55 4.31
CA LEU A 11 5.57 9.48 4.76
C LEU A 11 4.58 9.82 3.63
N ALA A 12 5.09 10.10 2.43
CA ALA A 12 4.25 10.43 1.28
C ALA A 12 3.32 9.27 0.90
N LEU A 13 3.83 8.03 0.94
CA LEU A 13 3.03 6.84 0.69
C LEU A 13 1.93 6.66 1.76
N ALA A 14 2.25 6.89 3.03
CA ALA A 14 1.26 6.84 4.11
C ALA A 14 0.15 7.87 3.89
N LEU A 15 0.52 9.11 3.59
CA LEU A 15 -0.43 10.19 3.34
C LEU A 15 -1.32 9.88 2.13
N TYR A 16 -0.72 9.41 1.04
CA TYR A 16 -1.43 8.99 -0.15
C TYR A 16 -2.49 7.92 0.17
N VAL A 17 -2.10 6.86 0.88
CA VAL A 17 -3.01 5.78 1.28
C VAL A 17 -4.18 6.30 2.10
N ILE A 18 -3.92 7.13 3.13
CA ILE A 18 -4.97 7.67 4.00
C ILE A 18 -5.96 8.53 3.20
N VAL A 19 -5.45 9.42 2.35
CA VAL A 19 -6.28 10.28 1.50
C VAL A 19 -7.11 9.44 0.55
N MET A 20 -6.50 8.45 -0.10
CA MET A 20 -7.18 7.61 -1.08
C MET A 20 -8.26 6.73 -0.46
N ILE A 21 -8.04 6.21 0.76
CA ILE A 21 -9.08 5.49 1.50
C ILE A 21 -10.27 6.42 1.75
N ALA A 22 -10.05 7.65 2.20
CA ALA A 22 -11.13 8.61 2.39
C ALA A 22 -11.89 8.91 1.07
N VAL A 23 -11.16 9.13 -0.03
CA VAL A 23 -11.76 9.34 -1.36
C VAL A 23 -12.63 8.17 -1.78
N VAL A 24 -12.17 6.94 -1.54
CA VAL A 24 -12.90 5.77 -1.98
C VAL A 24 -14.12 5.50 -1.10
N PHE A 25 -13.98 5.57 0.23
CA PHE A 25 -15.09 5.30 1.16
C PHE A 25 -16.14 6.39 1.19
N LEU A 26 -15.74 7.65 1.07
CA LEU A 26 -16.68 8.78 1.22
C LEU A 26 -17.12 9.35 -0.13
N GLY A 27 -16.30 9.19 -1.17
CA GLY A 27 -16.57 9.70 -2.51
C GLY A 27 -17.11 8.64 -3.46
N LEU A 28 -16.34 7.56 -3.67
CA LEU A 28 -16.62 6.62 -4.77
C LEU A 28 -17.61 5.51 -4.39
N LEU A 29 -17.40 4.79 -3.30
CA LEU A 29 -18.26 3.67 -2.88
C LEU A 29 -19.73 4.07 -2.70
N PRO A 30 -20.07 5.22 -2.09
CA PRO A 30 -21.46 5.64 -1.94
C PRO A 30 -22.20 5.90 -3.26
N MET A 31 -21.49 6.02 -4.39
CA MET A 31 -22.11 6.14 -5.72
C MET A 31 -22.66 4.80 -6.23
N TYR A 32 -22.23 3.68 -5.65
CA TYR A 32 -22.55 2.34 -6.13
C TYR A 32 -23.16 1.43 -5.05
N VAL A 33 -22.97 1.75 -3.78
CA VAL A 33 -23.42 0.97 -2.62
C VAL A 33 -24.07 1.93 -1.59
N PRO A 34 -25.15 1.54 -0.90
CA PRO A 34 -25.77 2.39 0.11
C PRO A 34 -24.79 2.84 1.19
N LEU A 35 -24.86 4.13 1.57
CA LEU A 35 -23.93 4.72 2.55
C LEU A 35 -23.95 3.98 3.90
N SER A 36 -25.10 3.42 4.32
CA SER A 36 -25.21 2.60 5.54
C SER A 36 -24.36 1.33 5.49
N GLU A 37 -24.23 0.71 4.33
CA GLU A 37 -23.38 -0.47 4.12
C GLU A 37 -21.91 -0.07 4.09
N VAL A 38 -21.58 1.05 3.44
CA VAL A 38 -20.20 1.57 3.41
C VAL A 38 -19.71 1.92 4.82
N LEU A 39 -20.53 2.59 5.64
CA LEU A 39 -20.18 3.00 7.01
C LEU A 39 -20.16 1.85 8.02
N SER A 40 -20.87 0.75 7.75
CA SER A 40 -20.83 -0.46 8.59
C SER A 40 -19.73 -1.45 8.18
N SER A 41 -19.14 -1.24 7.01
CA SER A 41 -18.01 -2.04 6.52
C SER A 41 -16.68 -1.58 7.13
N ASN A 42 -15.77 -2.52 7.40
CA ASN A 42 -14.43 -2.16 7.87
C ASN A 42 -13.56 -1.73 6.68
N PRO A 43 -13.08 -0.48 6.64
CA PRO A 43 -12.36 0.04 5.49
C PRO A 43 -11.08 -0.71 5.13
N ILE A 44 -10.45 -1.29 6.15
CA ILE A 44 -9.20 -2.04 6.02
C ILE A 44 -9.43 -3.43 5.43
N THR A 45 -10.62 -4.02 5.60
CA THR A 45 -10.95 -5.33 5.04
C THR A 45 -11.65 -5.26 3.68
N VAL A 46 -12.30 -4.13 3.38
CA VAL A 46 -12.97 -3.91 2.10
C VAL A 46 -11.97 -3.54 0.99
N TYR A 47 -10.84 -2.93 1.34
CA TYR A 47 -9.65 -2.86 0.49
C TYR A 47 -8.81 -4.12 0.74
N PRO A 48 -8.78 -5.11 -0.18
CA PRO A 48 -8.31 -4.96 -1.57
C PRO A 48 -9.20 -5.68 -2.61
N GLU A 49 -10.47 -5.90 -2.27
CA GLU A 49 -11.38 -6.70 -3.09
C GLU A 49 -12.72 -6.03 -3.38
N GLY A 50 -13.07 -4.93 -2.72
CA GLY A 50 -14.42 -4.38 -2.77
C GLY A 50 -14.69 -3.45 -3.95
N VAL A 51 -13.71 -2.62 -4.31
CA VAL A 51 -13.97 -1.44 -5.16
C VAL A 51 -13.95 -1.81 -6.63
N ALA A 52 -12.96 -2.58 -7.07
CA ALA A 52 -12.90 -3.16 -8.41
C ALA A 52 -14.06 -4.12 -8.70
N LYS A 53 -14.55 -4.84 -7.70
CA LYS A 53 -15.74 -5.72 -7.84
C LYS A 53 -17.01 -4.91 -8.13
N VAL A 54 -17.10 -3.70 -7.57
CA VAL A 54 -18.24 -2.81 -7.76
C VAL A 54 -18.14 -2.03 -9.07
N ASN A 55 -16.94 -1.56 -9.43
CA ASN A 55 -16.69 -0.94 -10.73
C ASN A 55 -15.30 -1.32 -11.28
N PRO A 56 -15.23 -2.13 -12.36
CA PRO A 56 -13.97 -2.57 -12.95
C PRO A 56 -13.06 -1.44 -13.44
N THR A 57 -13.60 -0.26 -13.74
CA THR A 57 -12.81 0.92 -14.13
C THR A 57 -11.94 1.47 -12.99
N LEU A 58 -12.23 1.08 -11.74
CA LEU A 58 -11.47 1.48 -10.55
C LEU A 58 -10.32 0.53 -10.21
N LYS A 59 -10.13 -0.57 -10.97
CA LYS A 59 -9.02 -1.53 -10.76
C LYS A 59 -7.65 -0.87 -10.69
N VAL A 60 -7.41 0.10 -11.59
CA VAL A 60 -6.14 0.84 -11.63
C VAL A 60 -5.94 1.66 -10.35
N LEU A 61 -7.01 2.30 -9.86
CA LEU A 61 -6.97 3.08 -8.62
C LEU A 61 -6.64 2.18 -7.43
N GLU A 62 -7.33 1.05 -7.32
CA GLU A 62 -7.11 0.06 -6.27
C GLU A 62 -5.68 -0.50 -6.32
N ALA A 63 -5.17 -0.80 -7.52
CA ALA A 63 -3.79 -1.24 -7.73
C ALA A 63 -2.77 -0.19 -7.27
N THR A 64 -3.00 1.10 -7.53
CA THR A 64 -2.10 2.17 -7.06
C THR A 64 -2.08 2.30 -5.54
N ILE A 65 -3.24 2.15 -4.89
CA ILE A 65 -3.35 2.20 -3.42
C ILE A 65 -2.66 0.99 -2.78
N ALA A 66 -2.92 -0.20 -3.31
CA ALA A 66 -2.31 -1.43 -2.80
C ALA A 66 -0.79 -1.45 -3.00
N ALA A 67 -0.29 -0.94 -4.14
CA ALA A 67 1.14 -0.77 -4.39
C ALA A 67 1.76 0.21 -3.39
N ALA A 68 1.11 1.34 -3.12
CA ALA A 68 1.58 2.33 -2.16
C ALA A 68 1.59 1.80 -0.73
N TRP A 69 0.51 1.12 -0.31
CA TRP A 69 0.40 0.46 0.99
C TRP A 69 1.51 -0.57 1.18
N SER A 70 1.70 -1.46 0.20
CA SER A 70 2.72 -2.51 0.25
C SER A 70 4.12 -1.93 0.34
N THR A 71 4.41 -0.90 -0.46
CA THR A 71 5.69 -0.18 -0.43
C THR A 71 5.93 0.48 0.93
N HIS A 72 4.92 1.14 1.50
CA HIS A 72 5.00 1.73 2.85
C HIS A 72 5.30 0.67 3.92
N GLY A 73 4.59 -0.45 3.90
CA GLY A 73 4.82 -1.57 4.83
C GLY A 73 6.23 -2.15 4.72
N ILE A 74 6.75 -2.35 3.50
CA ILE A 74 8.11 -2.83 3.26
C ILE A 74 9.16 -1.85 3.80
N LEU A 75 8.98 -0.55 3.59
CA LEU A 75 9.88 0.48 4.13
C LEU A 75 9.81 0.57 5.67
N GLY A 76 8.63 0.37 6.25
CA GLY A 76 8.45 0.25 7.71
C GLY A 76 9.19 -0.96 8.26
N PHE A 77 9.11 -2.11 7.58
CA PHE A 77 9.85 -3.32 7.95
C PHE A 77 11.36 -3.13 7.83
N ARG A 78 11.84 -2.48 6.76
CA ARG A 78 13.26 -2.09 6.62
C ARG A 78 13.72 -1.30 7.84
N ARG A 79 12.95 -0.31 8.28
CA ARG A 79 13.30 0.53 9.44
C ARG A 79 13.44 -0.33 10.71
N PHE A 80 12.50 -1.22 10.96
CA PHE A 80 12.58 -2.14 12.10
C PHE A 80 13.84 -3.00 12.04
N LEU A 81 14.15 -3.58 10.87
CA LEU A 81 15.37 -4.38 10.69
C LEU A 81 16.66 -3.55 10.79
N SER A 82 16.65 -2.30 10.35
CA SER A 82 17.83 -1.43 10.44
C SER A 82 18.19 -1.11 11.87
N ASP A 83 17.20 -1.00 12.77
CA ASP A 83 17.45 -0.78 14.21
C ASP A 83 18.14 -1.99 14.87
N LEU A 84 17.98 -3.19 14.28
CA LEU A 84 18.63 -4.44 14.74
C LEU A 84 19.99 -4.68 14.08
N ALA A 85 20.28 -4.04 12.95
CA ALA A 85 21.47 -4.28 12.14
C ALA A 85 22.68 -3.46 12.66
N LYS A 86 23.44 -4.04 13.58
CA LYS A 86 24.60 -3.37 14.23
C LYS A 86 25.88 -3.29 13.39
N THR A 87 25.89 -3.83 12.17
CA THR A 87 27.08 -3.89 11.31
C THR A 87 26.75 -3.47 9.87
N GLU A 88 27.75 -2.99 9.14
CA GLU A 88 27.59 -2.64 7.72
C GLU A 88 27.15 -3.85 6.87
N ARG A 89 27.66 -5.04 7.17
CA ARG A 89 27.28 -6.28 6.47
C ARG A 89 25.79 -6.59 6.69
N ALA A 90 25.30 -6.45 7.93
CA ALA A 90 23.88 -6.63 8.24
C ALA A 90 23.01 -5.56 7.54
N MET A 91 23.41 -4.29 7.57
CA MET A 91 22.71 -3.21 6.87
C MET A 91 22.64 -3.44 5.36
N ARG A 92 23.71 -3.99 4.76
CA ARG A 92 23.72 -4.37 3.34
C ARG A 92 22.71 -5.47 3.05
N ALA A 93 22.59 -6.48 3.91
CA ALA A 93 21.58 -7.53 3.78
C ALA A 93 20.15 -6.98 3.91
N VAL A 94 19.89 -6.10 4.89
CA VAL A 94 18.59 -5.43 5.06
C VAL A 94 18.20 -4.63 3.81
N ASN A 95 19.15 -3.89 3.22
CA ASN A 95 18.89 -3.13 1.99
C ASN A 95 18.57 -4.06 0.82
N TRP A 96 19.32 -5.15 0.62
CA TRP A 96 19.04 -6.13 -0.43
C TRP A 96 17.69 -6.82 -0.26
N LEU A 97 17.35 -7.21 0.97
CA LEU A 97 16.04 -7.77 1.29
C LEU A 97 14.92 -6.77 0.96
N THR A 98 15.08 -5.50 1.34
CA THR A 98 14.09 -4.45 1.02
C THR A 98 13.87 -4.34 -0.48
N VAL A 99 14.96 -4.30 -1.27
CA VAL A 99 14.87 -4.24 -2.73
C VAL A 99 14.18 -5.47 -3.29
N ALA A 100 14.53 -6.67 -2.82
CA ALA A 100 13.89 -7.91 -3.25
C ALA A 100 12.38 -7.91 -2.96
N LEU A 101 11.97 -7.48 -1.78
CA LEU A 101 10.55 -7.35 -1.41
C LEU A 101 9.83 -6.35 -2.31
N LEU A 102 10.43 -5.20 -2.61
CA LEU A 102 9.82 -4.20 -3.49
C LEU A 102 9.66 -4.73 -4.92
N VAL A 103 10.70 -5.37 -5.47
CA VAL A 103 10.69 -5.87 -6.85
C VAL A 103 9.76 -7.07 -7.03
N VAL A 104 9.52 -7.86 -5.98
CA VAL A 104 8.68 -9.06 -6.06
C VAL A 104 7.24 -8.77 -5.60
N LEU A 105 7.06 -8.24 -4.39
CA LEU A 105 5.72 -8.12 -3.80
C LEU A 105 4.88 -7.03 -4.46
N VAL A 106 5.47 -5.88 -4.80
CA VAL A 106 4.69 -4.77 -5.38
C VAL A 106 4.11 -5.17 -6.74
N PRO A 107 4.86 -5.77 -7.69
CA PRO A 107 4.28 -6.27 -8.93
C PRO A 107 3.27 -7.39 -8.73
N ILE A 108 3.49 -8.31 -7.77
CA ILE A 108 2.52 -9.38 -7.49
C ILE A 108 1.18 -8.80 -7.01
N VAL A 109 1.21 -7.81 -6.11
CA VAL A 109 -0.01 -7.16 -5.60
C VAL A 109 -0.75 -6.43 -6.73
N ILE A 110 -0.03 -5.71 -7.59
CA ILE A 110 -0.63 -5.05 -8.75
C ILE A 110 -1.24 -6.09 -9.69
N TYR A 111 -0.50 -7.15 -10.03
CA TYR A 111 -0.96 -8.20 -10.92
C TYR A 111 -2.22 -8.90 -10.39
N ALA A 112 -2.27 -9.20 -9.09
CA ALA A 112 -3.43 -9.80 -8.45
C ALA A 112 -4.68 -8.94 -8.62
N ILE A 113 -4.59 -7.62 -8.37
CA ILE A 113 -5.72 -6.69 -8.51
C ILE A 113 -6.14 -6.52 -9.98
N MET A 114 -5.21 -6.57 -10.92
CA MET A 114 -5.52 -6.38 -12.33
C MET A 114 -6.23 -7.58 -12.97
N ILE A 115 -6.06 -8.78 -12.40
CA ILE A 115 -6.65 -10.02 -12.94
C ILE A 115 -7.98 -10.39 -12.29
N ILE A 116 -8.14 -10.11 -10.99
CA ILE A 116 -9.44 -10.20 -10.29
C ILE A 116 -10.33 -9.11 -10.86
#